data_AF-A0A109K2M6-F1
#
_entry.id   AF-A0A109K2M6-F1
#
_cell.length_a   1.000
_cell.length_b   1.000
_cell.length_c   1.000
_cell.angle_alpha   90.00
_cell.angle_beta   90.00
_cell.angle_gamma   90.00
#
_symmetry.space_group_name_H-M   'P 1'
#
loop_
_entity.id
_entity.type
_entity.pdbx_description
1 polymer ?
#
loop_
_entity_poly.entity_id
_entity_poly.type
_entity_poly.pdbx_seq_one_letter_code
_entity_poly.pdbx_strand_id
1 'polypeptide(L)'
;MEEVREVVVATGTSDDISELPIVVDLDDTLIVTDTLYEQIVTGLFTRPVGILHAFFSLSKGRAALKAQLAREIDLTHTTLPIREDLVEWLHHQADRGREIHLCSAAAQPVVDAMAARLGIFESATGSAEANLKGEAKAAYLKQRFPEGFIYAGDSAADLAVWKAASGIVLAGVSPSVAKAARNLDKPIEAEFKNKQLSSKDLLKALRVHHWSKNVLIFLPLIFAHAWDDLSLIGRTFLAFICLLMITSATYLLNDLADLNADRQHWSKRNRALASGRMSIPVGLALAGILLAVAFASAIVLAPAFAGALASYLVLTGSYSLGLKRVPLLDTLIIGVLFTIRIIMGIVLISQPSPAWLLTFSVFFFFSLAVTKRHTEIIRAGVTGEAHSLASRGYRVEDAPLTLTLGIASAVASLVVLVLFIIEEMLPASLYSHPQLLAGMPLVLSIWLGRIWLLAHRGHMNDDPVSFALRDRISLALGGIVFALFLAAL
;
A
#
# COMPACT_ATOMS: atom_id res chain seq x y z
N MET A 1 6.06 20.52 16.40
CA MET A 1 7.35 21.16 16.10
C MET A 1 7.31 21.50 14.63
N GLU A 2 6.92 22.74 14.33
CA GLU A 2 6.85 23.27 12.96
C GLU A 2 8.26 23.28 12.37
N GLU A 3 8.49 22.40 11.39
CA GLU A 3 9.55 22.63 10.41
C GLU A 3 9.12 23.87 9.62
N VAL A 4 9.86 24.96 9.81
CA VAL A 4 9.76 26.19 9.02
C VAL A 4 9.85 25.80 7.54
N ARG A 5 8.73 25.96 6.81
CA ARG A 5 8.66 25.72 5.37
C ARG A 5 9.54 26.75 4.69
N GLU A 6 10.68 26.31 4.16
CA GLU A 6 11.67 27.18 3.53
C GLU A 6 11.18 27.57 2.12
N VAL A 7 10.33 28.60 2.04
CA VAL A 7 10.02 29.28 0.77
C VAL A 7 11.20 30.18 0.46
N VAL A 8 11.98 29.83 -0.56
CA VAL A 8 13.06 30.69 -1.04
C VAL A 8 12.43 31.73 -1.96
N VAL A 9 12.05 32.88 -1.39
CA VAL A 9 11.69 34.07 -2.16
C VAL A 9 12.99 34.75 -2.59
N ALA A 10 13.31 34.75 -3.88
CA ALA A 10 14.51 35.42 -4.36
C ALA A 10 14.31 36.94 -4.34
N THR A 11 15.26 37.65 -3.72
CA THR A 11 15.29 39.11 -3.62
C THR A 11 15.61 39.72 -4.98
N GLY A 12 14.60 40.26 -5.67
CA GLY A 12 14.78 40.98 -6.93
C GLY A 12 13.55 41.01 -7.83
N THR A 13 12.36 41.26 -7.28
CA THR A 13 11.18 41.58 -8.10
C THR A 13 11.23 43.06 -8.48
N SER A 14 11.45 43.39 -9.76
CA SER A 14 11.12 44.72 -10.26
C SER A 14 9.61 44.93 -10.09
N ASP A 15 9.19 46.13 -9.63
CA ASP A 15 7.78 46.43 -9.32
C ASP A 15 6.80 46.06 -10.45
N ASP A 16 7.26 46.08 -11.70
CA ASP A 16 6.50 45.83 -12.94
C ASP A 16 5.99 44.37 -13.13
N ILE A 17 6.62 43.38 -12.49
CA ILE A 17 6.21 41.95 -12.64
C ILE A 17 5.19 41.54 -11.57
N SER A 18 5.10 42.32 -10.49
CA SER A 18 4.32 41.98 -9.31
C SER A 18 2.80 42.06 -9.53
N GLU A 19 2.38 42.74 -10.59
CA GLU A 19 0.96 42.86 -11.00
C GLU A 19 0.57 41.85 -12.09
N LEU A 20 1.54 41.19 -12.74
CA LEU A 20 1.23 40.26 -13.84
C LEU A 20 0.43 39.05 -13.35
N PRO A 21 -0.44 38.48 -14.22
CA PRO A 21 -1.20 37.28 -13.91
C PRO A 21 -0.27 36.08 -13.71
N ILE A 22 -0.64 35.18 -12.80
CA ILE A 22 0.08 33.93 -12.53
C ILE A 22 -0.67 32.77 -13.17
N VAL A 23 0.00 32.07 -14.07
CA VAL A 23 -0.51 30.86 -14.71
C VAL A 23 0.16 29.64 -14.08
N VAL A 24 -0.63 28.65 -13.68
CA VAL A 24 -0.17 27.47 -12.94
C VAL A 24 -0.49 26.22 -13.74
N ASP A 25 0.47 25.28 -13.87
CA ASP A 25 0.18 23.93 -14.37
C ASP A 25 -0.45 23.04 -13.29
N LEU A 26 -1.19 22.01 -13.72
CA LEU A 26 -1.82 21.04 -12.82
C LEU A 26 -0.87 19.90 -12.46
N ASP A 27 -0.59 19.00 -13.42
CA ASP A 27 0.19 17.77 -13.22
C ASP A 27 1.60 18.10 -12.70
N ASP A 28 2.05 17.38 -11.65
CA ASP A 28 3.35 17.53 -10.95
C ASP A 28 3.69 18.94 -10.38
N THR A 29 2.91 19.96 -10.73
CA THR A 29 3.02 21.36 -10.29
C THR A 29 2.06 21.65 -9.12
N LEU A 30 0.76 21.82 -9.39
CA LEU A 30 -0.27 22.10 -8.37
C LEU A 30 -0.63 20.85 -7.58
N ILE A 31 -0.69 19.69 -8.25
CA ILE A 31 -0.78 18.38 -7.63
C ILE A 31 0.59 17.69 -7.67
N VAL A 32 0.89 16.88 -6.66
CA VAL A 32 2.19 16.16 -6.56
C VAL A 32 2.16 14.80 -7.27
N THR A 33 1.36 14.70 -8.34
CA THR A 33 1.12 13.50 -9.13
C THR A 33 0.73 13.90 -10.56
N ASP A 34 0.67 12.93 -11.48
CA ASP A 34 0.20 13.13 -12.86
C ASP A 34 -1.16 12.43 -13.02
N THR A 35 -2.17 13.19 -13.47
CA THR A 35 -3.54 12.71 -13.71
C THR A 35 -3.61 11.51 -14.64
N LEU A 36 -2.67 11.35 -15.58
CA LEU A 36 -2.56 10.17 -16.44
C LEU A 36 -2.25 8.92 -15.62
N TYR A 37 -1.30 8.99 -14.68
CA TYR A 37 -0.96 7.84 -13.84
C TYR A 37 -2.08 7.52 -12.85
N GLU A 38 -2.76 8.54 -12.33
CA GLU A 38 -3.98 8.37 -11.52
C GLU A 38 -5.07 7.62 -12.29
N GLN A 39 -5.30 7.97 -13.56
CA GLN A 39 -6.27 7.28 -14.43
C GLN A 39 -5.85 5.82 -14.70
N ILE A 40 -4.58 5.60 -15.05
CA ILE A 40 -4.05 4.26 -15.34
C ILE A 40 -4.20 3.36 -14.12
N VAL A 41 -3.76 3.81 -12.94
CA VAL A 41 -3.81 2.99 -11.73
C VAL A 41 -5.25 2.73 -11.29
N THR A 42 -6.11 3.75 -11.31
CA THR A 42 -7.52 3.60 -10.96
C THR A 42 -8.21 2.62 -11.91
N GLY A 43 -7.97 2.75 -13.21
CA GLY A 43 -8.54 1.85 -14.20
C GLY A 43 -7.99 0.43 -14.12
N LEU A 44 -6.73 0.22 -13.74
CA LEU A 44 -6.15 -1.11 -13.59
C LEU A 44 -6.94 -1.96 -12.58
N PHE A 45 -7.43 -1.34 -11.51
CA PHE A 45 -8.15 -2.03 -10.43
C PHE A 45 -9.68 -1.98 -10.55
N THR A 46 -10.23 -1.05 -11.34
CA THR A 46 -11.70 -0.87 -11.49
C THR A 46 -12.23 -1.29 -12.86
N ARG A 47 -11.47 -1.08 -13.93
CA ARG A 47 -11.83 -1.35 -15.33
C ARG A 47 -10.63 -1.93 -16.12
N PRO A 48 -10.10 -3.10 -15.74
CA PRO A 48 -8.87 -3.65 -16.33
C PRO A 48 -8.97 -3.86 -17.86
N VAL A 49 -10.15 -4.29 -18.34
CA VAL A 49 -10.39 -4.47 -19.78
C VAL A 49 -10.40 -3.12 -20.53
N GLY A 50 -10.98 -2.08 -19.93
CA GLY A 50 -11.00 -0.73 -20.49
C GLY A 50 -9.59 -0.14 -20.59
N ILE A 51 -8.74 -0.36 -19.59
CA ILE A 51 -7.32 0.03 -19.64
C ILE A 51 -6.57 -0.70 -20.73
N LEU A 52 -6.76 -2.02 -20.88
CA LEU A 52 -6.13 -2.78 -21.95
C LEU A 52 -6.53 -2.22 -23.33
N HIS A 53 -7.81 -1.87 -23.51
CA HIS A 53 -8.27 -1.21 -24.73
C HIS A 53 -7.65 0.18 -24.94
N ALA A 54 -7.51 0.96 -23.86
CA ALA A 54 -6.87 2.27 -23.92
C ALA A 54 -5.42 2.19 -24.39
N PHE A 55 -4.67 1.15 -23.99
CA PHE A 55 -3.30 0.93 -24.46
C PHE A 55 -3.19 0.74 -25.98
N PHE A 56 -4.19 0.16 -26.66
CA PHE A 56 -4.17 0.10 -28.13
C PHE A 56 -4.25 1.49 -28.79
N SER A 57 -4.83 2.49 -28.11
CA SER A 57 -4.87 3.87 -28.59
C SER A 57 -3.51 4.57 -28.50
N LEU A 58 -2.52 4.00 -27.80
CA LEU A 58 -1.16 4.52 -27.77
C LEU A 58 -0.51 4.52 -29.17
N SER A 59 -0.91 3.60 -30.04
CA SER A 59 -0.50 3.58 -31.45
C SER A 59 -0.87 4.86 -32.22
N LYS A 60 -1.90 5.58 -31.75
CA LYS A 60 -2.36 6.88 -32.26
C LYS A 60 -1.75 8.06 -31.50
N GLY A 61 -0.81 7.81 -30.59
CA GLY A 61 -0.10 8.82 -29.79
C GLY A 61 -0.63 9.02 -28.37
N ARG A 62 0.16 9.73 -27.54
CA ARG A 62 -0.13 9.96 -26.11
C ARG A 62 -1.42 10.75 -25.88
N ALA A 63 -1.76 11.68 -26.77
CA ALA A 63 -3.01 12.44 -26.69
C ALA A 63 -4.25 11.54 -26.85
N ALA A 64 -4.21 10.59 -27.79
CA ALA A 64 -5.28 9.61 -27.99
C ALA A 64 -5.45 8.69 -26.77
N LEU A 65 -4.34 8.27 -26.14
CA LEU A 65 -4.38 7.51 -24.89
C LEU A 65 -5.06 8.33 -23.77
N LYS A 66 -4.64 9.58 -23.56
CA LYS A 66 -5.26 10.48 -22.55
C LYS A 66 -6.76 10.65 -22.79
N ALA A 67 -7.18 10.86 -24.04
CA ALA A 67 -8.59 11.03 -24.40
C ALA A 67 -9.41 9.75 -24.22
N GLN A 68 -8.84 8.56 -24.44
CA GLN A 68 -9.52 7.30 -24.14
C GLN A 68 -9.62 7.08 -22.63
N LEU A 69 -8.54 7.31 -21.88
CA LEU A 69 -8.54 7.15 -20.42
C LEU A 69 -9.51 8.10 -19.71
N ALA A 70 -9.61 9.35 -20.17
CA ALA A 70 -10.57 10.32 -19.62
C ALA A 70 -12.04 9.94 -19.85
N ARG A 71 -12.34 9.15 -20.89
CA ARG A 71 -13.69 8.61 -21.11
C ARG A 71 -14.01 7.43 -20.20
N GLU A 72 -13.00 6.63 -19.87
CA GLU A 72 -13.16 5.44 -19.06
C GLU A 72 -13.08 5.72 -17.55
N ILE A 73 -12.28 6.70 -17.13
CA ILE A 73 -11.95 6.95 -15.73
C ILE A 73 -12.14 8.43 -15.40
N ASP A 74 -13.14 8.68 -14.58
CA ASP A 74 -13.45 10.00 -14.03
C ASP A 74 -12.65 10.25 -12.74
N LEU A 75 -11.93 11.38 -12.71
CA LEU A 75 -11.15 11.83 -11.55
C LEU A 75 -11.75 13.06 -10.86
N THR A 76 -12.88 13.60 -11.33
CA THR A 76 -13.48 14.85 -10.81
C THR A 76 -13.80 14.81 -9.31
N HIS A 77 -14.17 13.63 -8.79
CA HIS A 77 -14.46 13.41 -7.37
C HIS A 77 -13.30 12.77 -6.59
N THR A 78 -12.15 12.56 -7.23
CA THR A 78 -10.99 11.94 -6.59
C THR A 78 -10.24 12.98 -5.76
N THR A 79 -9.81 12.59 -4.56
CA THR A 79 -8.90 13.43 -3.79
C THR A 79 -7.50 13.28 -4.36
N LEU A 80 -7.02 14.32 -5.05
CA LEU A 80 -5.65 14.41 -5.54
C LEU A 80 -4.75 15.11 -4.51
N PRO A 81 -3.51 14.66 -4.32
CA PRO A 81 -2.60 15.25 -3.36
C PRO A 81 -2.09 16.58 -3.91
N ILE A 82 -2.38 17.67 -3.21
CA ILE A 82 -2.00 19.03 -3.61
C ILE A 82 -0.65 19.43 -3.01
N ARG A 83 0.04 20.35 -3.69
CA ARG A 83 1.24 21.02 -3.20
C ARG A 83 0.82 22.17 -2.28
N GLU A 84 0.60 21.84 -1.01
CA GLU A 84 0.06 22.76 0.00
C GLU A 84 0.82 24.09 0.11
N ASP A 85 2.15 24.07 0.02
CA ASP A 85 3.01 25.25 0.08
C ASP A 85 2.86 26.19 -1.14
N LEU A 86 2.69 25.62 -2.34
CA LEU A 86 2.37 26.39 -3.54
C LEU A 86 0.95 26.96 -3.47
N VAL A 87 -0.03 26.16 -3.05
CA VAL A 87 -1.43 26.60 -2.93
C VAL A 87 -1.55 27.76 -1.92
N GLU A 88 -0.88 27.65 -0.77
CA GLU A 88 -0.81 28.70 0.24
C GLU A 88 -0.19 30.00 -0.33
N TRP A 89 0.88 29.88 -1.11
CA TRP A 89 1.47 31.03 -1.79
C TRP A 89 0.54 31.64 -2.84
N LEU A 90 -0.17 30.83 -3.63
CA LEU A 90 -1.13 31.32 -4.64
C LEU A 90 -2.30 32.06 -4.00
N HIS A 91 -2.84 31.57 -2.87
CA HIS A 91 -3.85 32.30 -2.09
C HIS A 91 -3.34 33.68 -1.67
N HIS A 92 -2.11 33.76 -1.15
CA HIS A 92 -1.52 35.04 -0.77
C HIS A 92 -1.31 35.98 -1.96
N GLN A 93 -1.02 35.46 -3.16
CA GLN A 93 -0.95 36.30 -4.38
C GLN A 93 -2.34 36.79 -4.83
N ALA A 94 -3.36 35.93 -4.76
CA ALA A 94 -4.74 36.31 -5.05
C ALA A 94 -5.28 37.37 -4.08
N ASP A 95 -4.97 37.25 -2.78
CA ASP A 95 -5.33 38.23 -1.74
C ASP A 95 -4.70 39.62 -1.98
N ARG A 96 -3.58 39.66 -2.73
CA ARG A 96 -2.93 40.91 -3.17
C ARG A 96 -3.53 41.47 -4.47
N GLY A 97 -4.58 40.85 -5.00
CA GLY A 97 -5.30 41.29 -6.20
C GLY A 97 -4.74 40.76 -7.52
N ARG A 98 -3.82 39.79 -7.50
CA ARG A 98 -3.28 39.20 -8.74
C ARG A 98 -4.25 38.16 -9.30
N GLU A 99 -4.46 38.20 -10.61
CA GLU A 99 -5.22 37.17 -11.31
C GLU A 99 -4.43 35.86 -11.34
N ILE A 100 -5.08 34.76 -10.95
CA ILE A 100 -4.51 33.41 -10.98
C ILE A 100 -5.26 32.57 -12.00
N HIS A 101 -4.55 31.87 -12.88
CA HIS A 101 -5.12 31.02 -13.93
C HIS A 101 -4.54 29.61 -13.88
N LEU A 102 -5.37 28.60 -14.14
CA LEU A 102 -4.95 27.21 -14.24
C LEU A 102 -4.86 26.82 -15.73
N CYS A 103 -3.68 26.41 -16.21
CA CYS A 103 -3.49 26.00 -17.61
C CYS A 103 -2.68 24.71 -17.73
N SER A 104 -3.34 23.62 -18.13
CA SER A 104 -2.72 22.29 -18.11
C SER A 104 -2.98 21.42 -19.34
N ALA A 105 -2.10 20.43 -19.52
CA ALA A 105 -2.24 19.35 -20.48
C ALA A 105 -3.18 18.22 -19.99
N ALA A 106 -3.76 18.35 -18.80
CA ALA A 106 -4.77 17.45 -18.26
C ALA A 106 -6.14 17.65 -18.94
N ALA A 107 -7.03 16.67 -18.82
CA ALA A 107 -8.37 16.74 -19.40
C ALA A 107 -9.18 17.89 -18.77
N GLN A 108 -9.91 18.66 -19.58
CA GLN A 108 -10.68 19.83 -19.12
C GLN A 108 -11.56 19.56 -17.88
N PRO A 109 -12.33 18.46 -17.78
CA PRO A 109 -13.17 18.21 -16.60
C PRO A 109 -12.36 18.11 -15.29
N VAL A 110 -11.14 17.57 -15.34
CA VAL A 110 -10.27 17.44 -14.16
C VAL A 110 -9.71 18.80 -13.76
N VAL A 111 -9.35 19.62 -14.75
CA VAL A 111 -8.90 21.00 -14.56
C VAL A 111 -10.01 21.85 -13.94
N ASP A 112 -11.24 21.75 -14.45
CA ASP A 112 -12.41 22.46 -13.91
C ASP A 112 -12.72 22.02 -12.48
N ALA A 113 -12.69 20.71 -12.21
CA ALA A 113 -12.94 20.19 -10.86
C ALA A 113 -11.89 20.68 -9.85
N MET A 114 -10.62 20.75 -10.25
CA MET A 114 -9.56 21.30 -9.39
C MET A 114 -9.73 22.80 -9.16
N ALA A 115 -10.04 23.56 -10.21
CA ALA A 115 -10.27 24.99 -10.11
C ALA A 115 -11.44 25.31 -9.17
N ALA A 116 -12.56 24.60 -9.34
CA ALA A 116 -13.73 24.73 -8.47
C ALA A 116 -13.44 24.36 -7.01
N ARG A 117 -12.59 23.34 -6.79
CA ARG A 117 -12.23 22.88 -5.44
C ARG A 117 -11.37 23.88 -4.67
N LEU A 118 -10.45 24.58 -5.35
CA LEU A 118 -9.56 25.56 -4.73
C LEU A 118 -10.17 26.96 -4.68
N GLY A 119 -11.02 27.32 -5.66
CA GLY A 119 -11.78 28.58 -5.64
C GLY A 119 -10.93 29.84 -5.82
N ILE A 120 -9.70 29.72 -6.31
CA ILE A 120 -8.74 30.84 -6.48
C ILE A 120 -8.49 31.23 -7.94
N PHE A 121 -9.03 30.50 -8.91
CA PHE A 121 -8.67 30.67 -10.31
C PHE A 121 -9.74 31.47 -11.07
N GLU A 122 -9.32 32.54 -11.74
CA GLU A 122 -10.15 33.36 -12.64
C GLU A 122 -10.51 32.61 -13.93
N SER A 123 -9.63 31.73 -14.39
CA SER A 123 -9.92 30.82 -15.50
C SER A 123 -9.17 29.51 -15.38
N ALA A 124 -9.79 28.44 -15.90
CA ALA A 124 -9.20 27.11 -15.94
C ALA A 124 -9.25 26.55 -17.37
N THR A 125 -8.10 26.16 -17.92
CA THR A 125 -7.97 25.66 -19.29
C THR A 125 -7.19 24.35 -19.32
N GLY A 126 -7.87 23.28 -19.71
CA GLY A 126 -7.30 21.96 -19.95
C GLY A 126 -7.18 21.63 -21.44
N SER A 127 -6.62 20.47 -21.74
CA SER A 127 -6.59 19.93 -23.09
C SER A 127 -7.93 19.29 -23.46
N ALA A 128 -8.57 19.82 -24.50
CA ALA A 128 -9.75 19.23 -25.14
C ALA A 128 -9.39 18.61 -26.50
N GLU A 129 -9.27 19.42 -27.55
CA GLU A 129 -8.86 18.98 -28.90
C GLU A 129 -7.39 19.29 -29.23
N ALA A 130 -6.83 20.36 -28.66
CA ALA A 130 -5.43 20.74 -28.82
C ALA A 130 -4.59 20.35 -27.59
N ASN A 131 -3.38 19.83 -27.82
CA ASN A 131 -2.45 19.44 -26.76
C ASN A 131 -1.76 20.68 -26.16
N LEU A 132 -2.21 21.15 -25.00
CA LEU A 132 -1.62 22.30 -24.29
C LEU A 132 -0.35 21.88 -23.53
N LYS A 133 0.70 21.50 -24.26
CA LYS A 133 2.01 21.14 -23.68
C LYS A 133 3.16 21.77 -24.44
N GLY A 134 4.19 22.21 -23.72
CA GLY A 134 5.41 22.77 -24.32
C GLY A 134 5.14 24.01 -25.17
N GLU A 135 5.62 24.01 -26.42
CA GLU A 135 5.50 25.16 -27.33
C GLU A 135 4.05 25.55 -27.63
N ALA A 136 3.14 24.58 -27.75
CA ALA A 136 1.72 24.86 -27.97
C ALA A 136 1.10 25.60 -26.77
N LYS A 137 1.48 25.23 -25.55
CA LYS A 137 1.07 25.94 -24.33
C LYS A 137 1.67 27.35 -24.30
N ALA A 138 2.96 27.49 -24.64
CA ALA A 138 3.63 28.78 -24.68
C ALA A 138 2.99 29.75 -25.68
N ALA A 139 2.64 29.27 -26.88
CA ALA A 139 1.96 30.07 -27.91
C ALA A 139 0.57 30.51 -27.45
N TYR A 140 -0.21 29.59 -26.88
CA TYR A 140 -1.54 29.89 -26.32
C TYR A 140 -1.47 30.96 -25.22
N LEU A 141 -0.55 30.80 -24.25
CA LEU A 141 -0.42 31.74 -23.14
C LEU A 141 0.07 33.12 -23.59
N LYS A 142 0.99 33.17 -24.56
CA LYS A 142 1.45 34.43 -25.16
C LYS A 142 0.31 35.18 -25.88
N GLN A 143 -0.60 34.45 -26.53
CA GLN A 143 -1.78 35.05 -27.16
C GLN A 143 -2.80 35.53 -26.12
N ARG A 144 -2.98 34.78 -25.03
CA ARG A 144 -3.97 35.08 -23.98
C ARG A 144 -3.54 36.25 -23.08
N PHE A 145 -2.24 36.37 -22.82
CA PHE A 145 -1.63 37.37 -21.93
C PHE A 145 -0.56 38.17 -22.67
N PRO A 146 -0.95 39.09 -23.58
CA PRO A 146 -0.01 39.85 -24.41
C PRO A 146 0.89 40.80 -23.61
N GLU A 147 0.43 41.24 -22.43
CA GLU A 147 1.17 42.10 -21.50
C GLU A 147 2.19 41.33 -20.64
N GLY A 148 2.18 39.99 -20.72
CA GLY A 148 3.06 39.11 -19.97
C GLY A 148 2.34 38.32 -18.88
N PHE A 149 3.02 37.30 -18.37
CA PHE A 149 2.51 36.41 -17.33
C PHE A 149 3.68 35.75 -16.59
N ILE A 150 3.43 35.27 -15.37
CA ILE A 150 4.34 34.37 -14.66
C ILE A 150 3.83 32.95 -14.74
N TYR A 151 4.74 32.00 -14.83
CA TYR A 151 4.38 30.61 -15.02
C TYR A 151 4.98 29.70 -13.95
N ALA A 152 4.10 28.97 -13.25
CA ALA A 152 4.45 27.89 -12.36
C ALA A 152 4.41 26.55 -13.10
N GLY A 153 5.55 25.84 -13.08
CA GLY A 153 5.72 24.54 -13.75
C GLY A 153 6.77 23.65 -13.07
N ASP A 154 6.86 22.39 -13.50
CA ASP A 154 7.70 21.36 -12.87
C ASP A 154 8.72 20.72 -13.83
N SER A 155 8.53 20.84 -15.15
CA SER A 155 9.13 19.92 -16.11
C SER A 155 10.02 20.60 -17.16
N ALA A 156 10.81 19.79 -17.88
CA ALA A 156 11.57 20.28 -19.02
C ALA A 156 10.68 20.79 -20.17
N ALA A 157 9.43 20.33 -20.26
CA ALA A 157 8.49 20.84 -21.27
C ALA A 157 8.12 22.30 -21.00
N ASP A 158 8.19 22.73 -19.73
CA ASP A 158 7.88 24.09 -19.30
C ASP A 158 8.97 25.09 -19.66
N LEU A 159 10.17 24.65 -20.08
CA LEU A 159 11.22 25.54 -20.58
C LEU A 159 10.75 26.39 -21.77
N ALA A 160 9.88 25.86 -22.63
CA ALA A 160 9.29 26.63 -23.72
C ALA A 160 8.34 27.73 -23.21
N VAL A 161 7.62 27.45 -22.12
CA VAL A 161 6.68 28.37 -21.50
C VAL A 161 7.41 29.44 -20.69
N TRP A 162 8.41 29.05 -19.90
CA TRP A 162 9.27 29.98 -19.15
C TRP A 162 10.05 30.95 -20.06
N LYS A 163 10.42 30.53 -21.27
CA LYS A 163 11.00 31.44 -22.29
C LYS A 163 10.02 32.57 -22.69
N ALA A 164 8.73 32.25 -22.77
CA ALA A 164 7.68 33.20 -23.13
C ALA A 164 7.18 34.02 -21.93
N ALA A 165 7.34 33.49 -20.71
CA ALA A 165 6.92 34.15 -19.48
C ALA A 165 7.83 35.32 -19.07
N SER A 166 7.28 36.23 -18.27
CA SER A 166 7.99 37.34 -17.64
C SER A 166 8.70 36.92 -16.35
N GLY A 167 8.19 35.89 -15.67
CA GLY A 167 8.80 35.31 -14.46
C GLY A 167 8.53 33.82 -14.31
N ILE A 168 9.33 33.18 -13.47
CA ILE A 168 9.38 31.73 -13.28
C ILE A 168 8.99 31.39 -11.83
N VAL A 169 8.09 30.42 -11.69
CA VAL A 169 7.84 29.73 -10.42
C VAL A 169 8.21 28.25 -10.61
N LEU A 170 9.14 27.77 -9.79
CA LEU A 170 9.63 26.40 -9.86
C LEU A 170 8.84 25.53 -8.86
N ALA A 171 8.09 24.55 -9.36
CA ALA A 171 7.28 23.67 -8.51
C ALA A 171 7.77 22.22 -8.57
N GLY A 172 8.54 21.78 -7.58
CA GLY A 172 8.99 20.38 -7.48
C GLY A 172 9.98 19.95 -8.56
N VAL A 173 10.62 20.90 -9.25
CA VAL A 173 11.52 20.66 -10.38
C VAL A 173 12.74 19.81 -10.01
N SER A 174 13.24 19.04 -10.98
CA SER A 174 14.51 18.33 -10.83
C SER A 174 15.70 19.29 -10.85
N PRO A 175 16.87 18.92 -10.29
CA PRO A 175 18.06 19.80 -10.28
C PRO A 175 18.52 20.24 -11.67
N SER A 176 18.38 19.38 -12.68
CA SER A 176 18.73 19.70 -14.06
C SER A 176 17.76 20.71 -14.68
N VAL A 177 16.46 20.58 -14.41
CA VAL A 177 15.43 21.52 -14.87
C VAL A 177 15.57 22.86 -14.16
N ALA A 178 15.80 22.89 -12.84
CA ALA A 178 16.05 24.12 -12.09
C ALA A 178 17.25 24.89 -12.65
N LYS A 179 18.34 24.18 -12.99
CA LYS A 179 19.52 24.79 -13.64
C LYS A 179 19.18 25.35 -15.02
N ALA A 180 18.43 24.59 -15.83
CA ALA A 180 18.01 25.05 -17.16
C ALA A 180 17.08 26.27 -17.11
N ALA A 181 16.17 26.34 -16.14
CA ALA A 181 15.29 27.47 -15.93
C ALA A 181 16.05 28.74 -15.49
N ARG A 182 17.01 28.59 -14.58
CA ARG A 182 17.89 29.69 -14.15
C ARG A 182 18.74 30.28 -15.28
N ASN A 183 19.09 29.47 -16.29
CA ASN A 183 19.84 29.92 -17.46
C ASN A 183 18.99 30.72 -18.48
N LEU A 184 17.69 30.90 -18.24
CA LEU A 184 16.83 31.71 -19.12
C LEU A 184 16.92 33.22 -18.82
N ASP A 185 17.71 33.62 -17.81
CA ASP A 185 17.86 35.01 -17.36
C ASP A 185 16.52 35.71 -17.06
N LYS A 186 15.58 34.94 -16.50
CA LYS A 186 14.27 35.39 -16.04
C LYS A 186 14.22 35.41 -14.50
N PRO A 187 13.47 36.35 -13.89
CA PRO A 187 13.29 36.40 -12.45
C PRO A 187 12.55 35.14 -11.93
N ILE A 188 13.07 34.56 -10.85
CA ILE A 188 12.43 33.45 -10.14
C ILE A 188 11.66 34.03 -8.97
N GLU A 189 10.33 33.99 -9.01
CA GLU A 189 9.49 34.55 -7.94
C GLU A 189 9.41 33.63 -6.72
N ALA A 190 9.33 32.32 -6.96
CA ALA A 190 9.23 31.32 -5.90
C ALA A 190 9.77 29.96 -6.37
N GLU A 191 10.31 29.18 -5.42
CA GLU A 191 10.76 27.81 -5.62
C GLU A 191 10.22 26.90 -4.51
N PHE A 192 9.50 25.86 -4.90
CA PHE A 192 8.91 24.84 -4.02
C PHE A 192 9.57 23.50 -4.29
N LYS A 193 9.98 22.79 -3.23
CA LYS A 193 10.71 21.51 -3.36
C LYS A 193 9.82 20.31 -3.06
N ASN A 194 10.02 19.22 -3.78
CA ASN A 194 9.41 17.94 -3.44
C ASN A 194 10.04 17.36 -2.16
N LYS A 195 9.21 16.84 -1.25
CA LYS A 195 9.69 16.06 -0.12
C LYS A 195 10.32 14.78 -0.64
N GLN A 196 11.61 14.58 -0.33
CA GLN A 196 12.34 13.40 -0.78
C GLN A 196 11.80 12.13 -0.12
N LEU A 197 11.78 11.04 -0.88
CA LEU A 197 11.46 9.72 -0.36
C LEU A 197 12.58 9.25 0.58
N SER A 198 12.28 9.10 1.87
CA SER A 198 13.27 8.57 2.81
C SER A 198 13.33 7.03 2.78
N SER A 199 14.45 6.46 3.24
CA SER A 199 14.55 5.01 3.45
C SER A 199 13.49 4.48 4.43
N LYS A 200 13.12 5.28 5.43
CA LYS A 200 12.04 4.95 6.37
C LYS A 200 10.68 4.85 5.67
N ASP A 201 10.42 5.72 4.70
CA ASP A 201 9.18 5.69 3.92
C ASP A 201 9.12 4.45 3.02
N LEU A 202 10.25 4.06 2.42
CA LEU A 202 10.36 2.82 1.65
C LEU A 202 10.11 1.57 2.51
N LEU A 203 10.74 1.47 3.69
CA LEU A 203 10.52 0.35 4.61
C LEU A 203 9.08 0.28 5.12
N LYS A 204 8.43 1.44 5.32
CA LYS A 204 7.00 1.51 5.66
C LYS A 204 6.12 1.06 4.48
N ALA A 205 6.44 1.47 3.25
CA ALA A 205 5.71 1.08 2.04
C ALA A 205 5.81 -0.43 1.79
N LEU A 206 6.99 -1.04 2.00
CA LEU A 206 7.18 -2.50 1.95
C LEU A 206 6.56 -3.25 3.15
N ARG A 207 6.04 -2.52 4.14
CA ARG A 207 5.45 -3.03 5.39
C ARG A 207 6.30 -4.07 6.11
N VAL A 208 7.58 -3.78 6.31
CA VAL A 208 8.57 -4.66 6.98
C VAL A 208 8.09 -5.19 8.35
N HIS A 209 7.30 -4.41 9.07
CA HIS A 209 6.70 -4.82 10.35
C HIS A 209 5.72 -6.02 10.24
N HIS A 210 5.25 -6.38 9.04
CA HIS A 210 4.43 -7.56 8.80
C HIS A 210 5.23 -8.81 8.40
N TRP A 211 6.55 -8.69 8.18
CA TRP A 211 7.39 -9.79 7.72
C TRP A 211 7.47 -10.94 8.73
N SER A 212 7.28 -10.68 10.03
CA SER A 212 7.27 -11.70 11.08
C SER A 212 6.24 -12.81 10.84
N LYS A 213 5.11 -12.49 10.19
CA LYS A 213 4.07 -13.46 9.84
C LYS A 213 4.56 -14.54 8.86
N ASN A 214 5.59 -14.23 8.09
CA ASN A 214 6.14 -15.14 7.08
C ASN A 214 7.15 -16.14 7.66
N VAL A 215 7.55 -15.98 8.93
CA VAL A 215 8.48 -16.90 9.62
C VAL A 215 7.91 -18.33 9.72
N LEU A 216 6.59 -18.49 9.60
CA LEU A 216 5.94 -19.81 9.58
C LEU A 216 6.45 -20.75 8.47
N ILE A 217 7.11 -20.24 7.43
CA ILE A 217 7.75 -21.06 6.39
C ILE A 217 8.87 -21.96 6.94
N PHE A 218 9.47 -21.59 8.08
CA PHE A 218 10.53 -22.38 8.73
C PHE A 218 9.98 -23.48 9.64
N LEU A 219 8.69 -23.46 9.98
CA LEU A 219 8.09 -24.42 10.90
C LEU A 219 8.28 -25.88 10.46
N PRO A 220 8.12 -26.24 9.16
CA PRO A 220 8.38 -27.59 8.69
C PRO A 220 9.83 -28.04 8.89
N LEU A 221 10.81 -27.13 8.78
CA LEU A 221 12.22 -27.45 8.96
C LEU A 221 12.51 -27.88 10.41
N ILE A 222 11.85 -27.21 11.37
CA ILE A 222 11.93 -27.57 12.79
C ILE A 222 11.31 -28.94 13.04
N PHE A 223 10.07 -29.17 12.59
CA PHE A 223 9.41 -30.45 12.88
C PHE A 223 10.00 -31.64 12.11
N ALA A 224 10.62 -31.41 10.96
CA ALA A 224 11.36 -32.43 10.22
C ALA A 224 12.77 -32.69 10.78
N HIS A 225 13.19 -32.00 11.85
CA HIS A 225 14.52 -32.09 12.46
C HIS A 225 15.67 -31.82 11.49
N ALA A 226 15.40 -31.11 10.38
CA ALA A 226 16.36 -30.87 9.30
C ALA A 226 17.15 -29.56 9.51
N TRP A 227 17.48 -29.26 10.77
CA TRP A 227 18.21 -28.06 11.18
C TRP A 227 19.73 -28.18 11.08
N ASP A 228 20.24 -29.36 10.70
CA ASP A 228 21.63 -29.64 10.37
C ASP A 228 21.92 -29.60 8.86
N ASP A 229 20.88 -29.70 8.02
CA ASP A 229 20.99 -29.56 6.56
C ASP A 229 21.12 -28.08 6.15
N LEU A 230 22.37 -27.59 6.08
CA LEU A 230 22.71 -26.25 5.62
C LEU A 230 22.16 -25.91 4.23
N SER A 231 22.06 -26.90 3.33
CA SER A 231 21.52 -26.68 1.99
C SER A 231 20.02 -26.41 2.07
N LEU A 232 19.28 -27.21 2.83
CA LEU A 232 17.85 -27.00 3.04
C LEU A 232 17.57 -25.68 3.77
N ILE A 233 18.34 -25.34 4.80
CA ILE A 233 18.24 -24.05 5.50
C ILE A 233 18.43 -22.88 4.52
N GLY A 234 19.46 -22.94 3.67
CA GLY A 234 19.70 -21.93 2.65
C GLY A 234 18.55 -21.80 1.64
N ARG A 235 17.98 -22.93 1.21
CA ARG A 235 16.79 -22.97 0.33
C ARG A 235 15.56 -22.37 1.00
N THR A 236 15.26 -22.74 2.25
CA THR A 236 14.13 -22.19 3.01
C THR A 236 14.31 -20.71 3.28
N PHE A 237 15.53 -20.24 3.52
CA PHE A 237 15.82 -18.80 3.66
C PHE A 237 15.61 -18.03 2.35
N LEU A 238 16.03 -18.58 1.21
CA LEU A 238 15.73 -17.98 -0.10
C LEU A 238 14.22 -17.95 -0.38
N ALA A 239 13.50 -19.04 -0.07
CA ALA A 239 12.04 -19.10 -0.16
C ALA A 239 11.36 -18.04 0.73
N PHE A 240 11.87 -17.85 1.95
CA PHE A 240 11.42 -16.80 2.84
C PHE A 240 11.59 -15.42 2.21
N ILE A 241 12.75 -15.11 1.62
CA ILE A 241 12.98 -13.84 0.89
C ILE A 241 11.99 -13.69 -0.27
N CYS A 242 11.74 -14.73 -1.07
CA CYS A 242 10.72 -14.71 -2.12
C CYS A 242 9.33 -14.37 -1.57
N LEU A 243 8.94 -14.98 -0.45
CA LEU A 243 7.67 -14.68 0.22
C LEU A 243 7.63 -13.23 0.77
N LEU A 244 8.73 -12.70 1.29
CA LEU A 244 8.83 -11.29 1.68
C LEU A 244 8.64 -10.33 0.50
N MET A 245 9.23 -10.64 -0.65
CA MET A 245 9.05 -9.85 -1.87
C MET A 245 7.59 -9.88 -2.37
N ILE A 246 6.96 -11.06 -2.43
CA ILE A 246 5.54 -11.18 -2.82
C ILE A 246 4.62 -10.45 -1.84
N THR A 247 4.84 -10.60 -0.53
CA THR A 247 4.02 -9.88 0.46
C THR A 247 4.20 -8.37 0.37
N SER A 248 5.41 -7.88 0.15
CA SER A 248 5.67 -6.45 -0.02
C SER A 248 5.05 -5.91 -1.32
N ALA A 249 5.16 -6.65 -2.43
CA ALA A 249 4.55 -6.27 -3.70
C ALA A 249 3.02 -6.22 -3.62
N THR A 250 2.39 -7.21 -2.97
CA THR A 250 0.92 -7.20 -2.78
C THR A 250 0.46 -6.03 -1.90
N TYR A 251 1.25 -5.62 -0.90
CA TYR A 251 0.95 -4.41 -0.13
C TYR A 251 1.08 -3.12 -0.94
N LEU A 252 2.11 -3.00 -1.78
CA LEU A 252 2.24 -1.86 -2.70
C LEU A 252 1.07 -1.78 -3.69
N LEU A 253 0.69 -2.90 -4.30
CA LEU A 253 -0.46 -2.96 -5.21
C LEU A 253 -1.77 -2.60 -4.51
N ASN A 254 -1.96 -3.05 -3.26
CA ASN A 254 -3.12 -2.67 -2.47
C ASN A 254 -3.12 -1.18 -2.11
N ASP A 255 -1.98 -0.61 -1.72
CA ASP A 255 -1.88 0.84 -1.45
C ASP A 255 -2.13 1.68 -2.73
N LEU A 256 -1.77 1.16 -3.91
CA LEU A 256 -2.10 1.76 -5.21
C LEU A 256 -3.59 1.65 -5.56
N ALA A 257 -4.23 0.51 -5.28
CA ALA A 257 -5.66 0.31 -5.50
C ALA A 257 -6.52 1.18 -4.58
N ASP A 258 -6.06 1.41 -3.35
CA ASP A 258 -6.78 2.15 -2.32
C ASP A 258 -6.40 3.65 -2.27
N LEU A 259 -5.69 4.20 -3.27
CA LEU A 259 -5.15 5.58 -3.25
C LEU A 259 -6.17 6.65 -2.81
N ASN A 260 -7.35 6.69 -3.44
CA ASN A 260 -8.37 7.69 -3.12
C ASN A 260 -8.89 7.53 -1.68
N ALA A 261 -9.14 6.29 -1.25
CA ALA A 261 -9.60 6.00 0.11
C ALA A 261 -8.52 6.32 1.16
N ASP A 262 -7.26 6.03 0.86
CA ASP A 262 -6.14 6.30 1.74
C ASP A 262 -5.90 7.81 1.91
N ARG A 263 -6.05 8.61 0.84
CA ARG A 263 -5.94 10.08 0.89
C ARG A 263 -7.01 10.74 1.77
N GLN A 264 -8.20 10.15 1.83
CA GLN A 264 -9.31 10.65 2.67
C GLN A 264 -9.18 10.22 4.14
N HIS A 265 -8.36 9.21 4.43
CA HIS A 265 -8.24 8.66 5.78
C HIS A 265 -7.20 9.42 6.63
N TRP A 266 -7.58 9.80 7.86
CA TRP A 266 -6.79 10.63 8.77
C TRP A 266 -5.32 10.19 8.96
N SER A 267 -5.06 8.89 9.14
CA SER A 267 -3.69 8.36 9.27
C SER A 267 -3.05 7.90 7.96
N LYS A 268 -3.82 7.31 7.02
CA LYS A 268 -3.28 6.69 5.80
C LYS A 268 -2.95 7.71 4.71
N ARG A 269 -3.48 8.93 4.79
CA ARG A 269 -3.12 10.04 3.89
C ARG A 269 -1.62 10.35 3.89
N ASN A 270 -0.94 9.97 4.98
CA ASN A 270 0.50 10.11 5.16
C ASN A 270 1.30 8.90 4.64
N ARG A 271 0.71 7.93 3.92
CA ARG A 271 1.47 6.89 3.22
C ARG A 271 2.24 7.49 2.06
N ALA A 272 3.38 6.90 1.70
CA ALA A 272 4.26 7.45 0.67
C ALA A 272 3.57 7.63 -0.69
N LEU A 273 2.77 6.64 -1.12
CA LEU A 273 1.99 6.67 -2.36
C LEU A 273 0.80 7.65 -2.28
N ALA A 274 0.02 7.58 -1.18
CA ALA A 274 -1.14 8.46 -0.99
C ALA A 274 -0.75 9.95 -0.96
N SER A 275 0.36 10.27 -0.31
CA SER A 275 0.86 11.65 -0.18
C SER A 275 1.69 12.12 -1.39
N GLY A 276 1.88 11.30 -2.42
CA GLY A 276 2.71 11.63 -3.58
C GLY A 276 4.24 11.68 -3.34
N ARG A 277 4.74 11.26 -2.17
CA ARG A 277 6.20 11.19 -1.91
C ARG A 277 6.88 10.07 -2.71
N MET A 278 6.14 8.99 -2.93
CA MET A 278 6.49 7.95 -3.90
C MET A 278 5.54 8.11 -5.07
N SER A 279 6.08 8.35 -6.26
CA SER A 279 5.26 8.47 -7.47
C SER A 279 4.62 7.12 -7.83
N ILE A 280 3.44 7.17 -8.46
CA ILE A 280 2.70 5.98 -8.91
C ILE A 280 3.56 5.07 -9.81
N PRO A 281 4.32 5.58 -10.81
CA PRO A 281 5.16 4.73 -11.65
C PRO A 281 6.24 3.99 -10.86
N VAL A 282 6.86 4.63 -9.87
CA VAL A 282 7.87 4.00 -9.01
C VAL A 282 7.23 2.89 -8.18
N GLY A 283 6.04 3.14 -7.61
CA GLY A 283 5.29 2.12 -6.86
C GLY A 283 4.93 0.90 -7.71
N LEU A 284 4.42 1.11 -8.93
CA LEU A 284 4.09 0.06 -9.87
C LEU A 284 5.32 -0.72 -10.34
N ALA A 285 6.40 -0.02 -10.69
CA ALA A 285 7.65 -0.64 -11.11
C ALA A 285 8.27 -1.48 -9.99
N LEU A 286 8.32 -0.95 -8.76
CA LEU A 286 8.83 -1.69 -7.61
C LEU A 286 8.00 -2.94 -7.32
N ALA A 287 6.67 -2.85 -7.34
CA ALA A 287 5.80 -4.01 -7.18
C ALA A 287 6.04 -5.06 -8.28
N GLY A 288 6.13 -4.63 -9.55
CA GLY A 288 6.39 -5.50 -10.69
C GLY A 288 7.75 -6.20 -10.61
N ILE A 289 8.82 -5.48 -10.26
CA ILE A 289 10.18 -6.03 -10.08
C ILE A 289 10.18 -7.06 -8.96
N LEU A 290 9.58 -6.75 -7.80
CA LEU A 290 9.50 -7.68 -6.67
C LEU A 290 8.75 -8.97 -7.04
N LEU A 291 7.64 -8.87 -7.77
CA LEU A 291 6.91 -10.04 -8.27
C LEU A 291 7.77 -10.86 -9.25
N ALA A 292 8.37 -10.21 -10.24
CA ALA A 292 9.15 -10.88 -11.29
C ALA A 292 10.36 -11.61 -10.70
N VAL A 293 11.13 -10.94 -9.84
CA VAL A 293 12.31 -11.52 -9.18
C VAL A 293 11.88 -12.66 -8.26
N ALA A 294 10.83 -12.48 -7.45
CA ALA A 294 10.35 -13.53 -6.55
C ALA A 294 9.92 -14.80 -7.30
N PHE A 295 9.17 -14.67 -8.39
CA PHE A 295 8.74 -15.83 -9.18
C PHE A 295 9.90 -16.47 -9.96
N ALA A 296 10.79 -15.67 -10.55
CA ALA A 296 11.97 -16.20 -11.21
C ALA A 296 12.83 -17.03 -10.24
N SER A 297 13.11 -16.48 -9.05
CA SER A 297 13.84 -17.19 -7.99
C SER A 297 13.07 -18.40 -7.47
N ALA A 298 11.74 -18.31 -7.31
CA ALA A 298 10.92 -19.43 -6.84
C ALA A 298 10.91 -20.62 -7.82
N ILE A 299 10.83 -20.35 -9.14
CA ILE A 299 10.85 -21.40 -10.17
C ILE A 299 12.19 -22.12 -10.17
N VAL A 300 13.31 -21.38 -10.06
CA VAL A 300 14.66 -21.95 -9.96
C VAL A 300 14.83 -22.75 -8.68
N LEU A 301 14.24 -22.30 -7.57
CA LEU A 301 14.34 -22.98 -6.28
C LEU A 301 13.58 -24.30 -6.26
N ALA A 302 12.29 -24.28 -6.60
CA ALA A 302 11.46 -25.48 -6.77
C ALA A 302 10.14 -25.11 -7.48
N PRO A 303 9.76 -25.76 -8.59
CA PRO A 303 8.49 -25.48 -9.28
C PRO A 303 7.25 -25.62 -8.39
N ALA A 304 7.25 -26.59 -7.47
CA ALA A 304 6.16 -26.76 -6.52
C ALA A 304 6.07 -25.58 -5.52
N PHE A 305 7.20 -24.99 -5.12
CA PHE A 305 7.22 -23.78 -4.29
C PHE A 305 6.66 -22.58 -5.06
N ALA A 306 7.05 -22.42 -6.34
CA ALA A 306 6.47 -21.39 -7.21
C ALA A 306 4.94 -21.55 -7.35
N GLY A 307 4.44 -22.78 -7.45
CA GLY A 307 3.01 -23.09 -7.43
C GLY A 307 2.33 -22.64 -6.12
N ALA A 308 2.88 -23.00 -4.97
CA ALA A 308 2.36 -22.57 -3.66
C ALA A 308 2.37 -21.03 -3.51
N LEU A 309 3.43 -20.37 -4.00
CA LEU A 309 3.58 -18.92 -4.00
C LEU A 309 2.55 -18.24 -4.93
N ALA A 310 2.27 -18.84 -6.09
CA ALA A 310 1.22 -18.38 -7.00
C ALA A 310 -0.17 -18.53 -6.38
N SER A 311 -0.48 -19.67 -5.74
CA SER A 311 -1.74 -19.87 -5.02
C SER A 311 -1.92 -18.85 -3.90
N TYR A 312 -0.85 -18.55 -3.16
CA TYR A 312 -0.84 -17.50 -2.14
C TYR A 312 -1.17 -16.12 -2.73
N LEU A 313 -0.54 -15.76 -3.85
CA LEU A 313 -0.77 -14.48 -4.53
C LEU A 313 -2.22 -14.36 -5.04
N VAL A 314 -2.73 -15.41 -5.70
CA VAL A 314 -4.12 -15.46 -6.19
C VAL A 314 -5.09 -15.30 -5.04
N LEU A 315 -4.93 -16.06 -3.95
CA LEU A 315 -5.82 -15.98 -2.80
C LEU A 315 -5.76 -14.61 -2.11
N THR A 316 -4.58 -14.00 -2.00
CA THR A 316 -4.39 -12.65 -1.45
C THR A 316 -5.04 -11.59 -2.34
N GLY A 317 -4.92 -11.73 -3.67
CA GLY A 317 -5.57 -10.86 -4.65
C GLY A 317 -7.09 -10.95 -4.56
N SER A 318 -7.65 -12.16 -4.65
CA SER A 318 -9.09 -12.42 -4.53
C SER A 318 -9.67 -11.92 -3.20
N TYR A 319 -8.92 -12.08 -2.11
CA TYR A 319 -9.27 -11.50 -0.81
C TYR A 319 -9.40 -9.97 -0.89
N SER A 320 -8.40 -9.31 -1.48
CA SER A 320 -8.33 -7.84 -1.54
C SER A 320 -9.42 -7.25 -2.45
N LEU A 321 -9.73 -7.93 -3.56
CA LEU A 321 -10.73 -7.52 -4.56
C LEU A 321 -12.18 -7.65 -4.06
N GLY A 322 -12.51 -8.67 -3.27
CA GLY A 322 -13.91 -8.85 -2.89
C GLY A 322 -14.19 -9.84 -1.76
N LEU A 323 -13.43 -10.93 -1.63
CA LEU A 323 -13.78 -11.98 -0.65
C LEU A 323 -13.70 -11.49 0.80
N LYS A 324 -12.95 -10.40 1.05
CA LYS A 324 -12.90 -9.72 2.35
C LYS A 324 -14.25 -9.14 2.83
N ARG A 325 -15.25 -9.05 1.93
CA ARG A 325 -16.60 -8.50 2.19
C ARG A 325 -17.62 -9.58 2.55
N VAL A 326 -17.25 -10.86 2.47
CA VAL A 326 -18.12 -11.99 2.80
C VAL A 326 -17.83 -12.43 4.23
N PRO A 327 -18.78 -12.30 5.17
CA PRO A 327 -18.60 -12.71 6.56
C PRO A 327 -18.18 -14.18 6.67
N LEU A 328 -17.36 -14.48 7.67
CA LEU A 328 -16.71 -15.76 7.98
C LEU A 328 -15.71 -16.25 6.91
N LEU A 329 -16.04 -16.10 5.63
CA LEU A 329 -15.13 -16.42 4.53
C LEU A 329 -13.85 -15.59 4.62
N ASP A 330 -13.95 -14.32 5.01
CA ASP A 330 -12.78 -13.46 5.20
C ASP A 330 -11.79 -14.03 6.24
N THR A 331 -12.31 -14.52 7.38
CA THR A 331 -11.51 -15.13 8.45
C THR A 331 -10.97 -16.50 8.06
N LEU A 332 -11.75 -17.31 7.33
CA LEU A 332 -11.31 -18.61 6.83
C LEU A 332 -10.14 -18.45 5.84
N ILE A 333 -10.25 -17.49 4.92
CA ILE A 333 -9.17 -17.17 3.97
C ILE A 333 -7.92 -16.72 4.71
N ILE A 334 -8.04 -15.91 5.76
CA ILE A 334 -6.87 -15.53 6.60
C ILE A 334 -6.23 -16.79 7.20
N GLY A 335 -7.02 -17.71 7.75
CA GLY A 335 -6.53 -18.99 8.26
C GLY A 335 -5.75 -19.78 7.20
N VAL A 336 -6.33 -19.94 6.02
CA VAL A 336 -5.69 -20.61 4.87
C VAL A 336 -4.42 -19.90 4.43
N LEU A 337 -4.40 -18.56 4.36
CA LEU A 337 -3.22 -17.80 3.98
C LEU A 337 -2.05 -18.02 4.95
N PHE A 338 -2.31 -18.15 6.25
CA PHE A 338 -1.26 -18.52 7.21
C PHE A 338 -0.79 -19.96 6.99
N THR A 339 -1.70 -20.90 6.78
CA THR A 339 -1.37 -22.31 6.50
C THR A 339 -0.55 -22.47 5.22
N ILE A 340 -0.83 -21.72 4.15
CA ILE A 340 -0.06 -21.80 2.90
C ILE A 340 1.42 -21.48 3.13
N ARG A 341 1.77 -20.64 4.11
CA ARG A 341 3.18 -20.37 4.45
C ARG A 341 3.89 -21.62 4.97
N ILE A 342 3.19 -22.43 5.75
CA ILE A 342 3.70 -23.72 6.22
C ILE A 342 3.81 -24.68 5.05
N ILE A 343 2.80 -24.73 4.16
CA ILE A 343 2.84 -25.55 2.93
C ILE A 343 4.07 -25.21 2.07
N MET A 344 4.39 -23.92 1.90
CA MET A 344 5.59 -23.48 1.18
C MET A 344 6.87 -24.07 1.77
N GLY A 345 6.97 -24.18 3.10
CA GLY A 345 8.08 -24.83 3.77
C GLY A 345 8.10 -26.34 3.54
N ILE A 346 6.95 -27.02 3.68
CA ILE A 346 6.81 -28.47 3.49
C ILE A 346 7.27 -28.88 2.09
N VAL A 347 6.88 -28.12 1.06
CA VAL A 347 7.21 -28.39 -0.33
C VAL A 347 8.73 -28.43 -0.59
N LEU A 348 9.54 -27.76 0.25
CA LEU A 348 10.99 -27.78 0.12
C LEU A 348 11.64 -29.03 0.75
N ILE A 349 10.95 -29.70 1.67
CA ILE A 349 11.52 -30.76 2.52
C ILE A 349 11.42 -32.16 1.88
N SER A 350 10.69 -32.31 0.76
CA SER A 350 10.52 -33.60 0.05
C SER A 350 10.00 -34.77 0.91
N GLN A 351 9.48 -34.48 2.11
CA GLN A 351 8.88 -35.46 3.03
C GLN A 351 7.35 -35.46 2.93
N PRO A 352 6.66 -36.53 3.40
CA PRO A 352 5.21 -36.56 3.46
C PRO A 352 4.65 -35.34 4.21
N SER A 353 3.62 -34.71 3.65
CA SER A 353 3.03 -33.53 4.25
C SER A 353 2.30 -33.90 5.56
N PRO A 354 2.66 -33.31 6.71
CA PRO A 354 1.96 -33.55 7.98
C PRO A 354 0.53 -33.02 7.91
N ALA A 355 -0.45 -33.92 7.72
CA ALA A 355 -1.84 -33.56 7.49
C ALA A 355 -2.46 -32.95 8.75
N TRP A 356 -2.08 -33.46 9.92
CA TRP A 356 -2.54 -32.95 11.21
C TRP A 356 -1.95 -31.57 11.52
N LEU A 357 -0.69 -31.30 11.18
CA LEU A 357 -0.10 -29.96 11.31
C LEU A 357 -0.84 -28.91 10.46
N LEU A 358 -1.16 -29.24 9.21
CA LEU A 358 -1.89 -28.34 8.32
C LEU A 358 -3.31 -28.08 8.82
N THR A 359 -3.97 -29.13 9.31
CA THR A 359 -5.34 -29.04 9.87
C THR A 359 -5.33 -28.19 11.15
N PHE A 360 -4.37 -28.41 12.04
CA PHE A 360 -4.14 -27.61 13.24
C PHE A 360 -3.99 -26.12 12.85
N SER A 361 -3.11 -25.84 11.89
CA SER A 361 -2.82 -24.49 11.42
C SER A 361 -4.09 -23.78 10.93
N VAL A 362 -4.92 -24.42 10.11
CA VAL A 362 -6.16 -23.80 9.60
C VAL A 362 -7.08 -23.42 10.76
N PHE A 363 -7.39 -24.33 11.69
CA PHE A 363 -8.27 -24.03 12.82
C PHE A 363 -7.69 -22.98 13.76
N PHE A 364 -6.39 -23.07 14.04
CA PHE A 364 -5.68 -22.15 14.92
C PHE A 364 -5.72 -20.72 14.37
N PHE A 365 -5.28 -20.52 13.12
CA PHE A 365 -5.26 -19.18 12.51
C PHE A 365 -6.67 -18.68 12.16
N PHE A 366 -7.61 -19.56 11.87
CA PHE A 366 -9.02 -19.19 11.75
C PHE A 366 -9.56 -18.64 13.07
N SER A 367 -9.33 -19.32 14.19
CA SER A 367 -9.72 -18.83 15.52
C SER A 367 -9.14 -17.44 15.83
N LEU A 368 -7.84 -17.24 15.55
CA LEU A 368 -7.19 -15.94 15.74
C LEU A 368 -7.75 -14.84 14.81
N ALA A 369 -8.10 -15.19 13.57
CA ALA A 369 -8.73 -14.27 12.64
C ALA A 369 -10.15 -13.87 13.10
N VAL A 370 -10.94 -14.83 13.58
CA VAL A 370 -12.27 -14.59 14.15
C VAL A 370 -12.17 -13.76 15.42
N THR A 371 -11.15 -13.98 16.26
CA THR A 371 -10.89 -13.16 17.47
C THR A 371 -10.79 -11.68 17.11
N LYS A 372 -10.02 -11.36 16.05
CA LYS A 372 -9.91 -9.99 15.56
C LYS A 372 -11.25 -9.42 15.10
N ARG A 373 -12.06 -10.19 14.35
CA ARG A 373 -13.39 -9.74 13.93
C ARG A 373 -14.32 -9.53 15.13
N HIS A 374 -14.27 -10.42 16.11
CA HIS A 374 -15.03 -10.29 17.34
C HIS A 374 -14.68 -8.98 18.07
N THR A 375 -13.39 -8.64 18.20
CA THR A 375 -12.99 -7.37 18.83
C THR A 375 -13.49 -6.14 18.07
N GLU A 376 -13.48 -6.17 16.73
CA GLU A 376 -13.99 -5.08 15.91
C GLU A 376 -15.53 -4.94 16.06
N ILE A 377 -16.25 -6.06 16.15
CA ILE A 377 -17.71 -6.10 16.38
C ILE A 377 -18.06 -5.51 17.75
N ILE A 378 -17.43 -6.00 18.81
CA ILE A 378 -17.65 -5.50 20.18
C ILE A 378 -17.34 -3.99 20.25
N ARG A 379 -16.22 -3.55 19.68
CA ARG A 379 -15.83 -2.14 19.70
C ARG A 379 -16.86 -1.25 19.00
N ALA A 380 -17.35 -1.63 17.82
CA ALA A 380 -18.34 -0.82 17.12
C ALA A 380 -19.68 -0.75 17.87
N GLY A 381 -20.04 -1.80 18.62
CA GLY A 381 -21.19 -1.77 19.51
C GLY A 381 -21.05 -0.72 20.63
N VAL A 382 -19.83 -0.46 21.09
CA VAL A 382 -19.54 0.56 22.12
C VAL A 382 -19.38 1.96 21.52
N THR A 383 -18.67 2.12 20.40
CA THR A 383 -18.34 3.45 19.83
C THR A 383 -19.36 3.99 18.85
N GLY A 384 -20.31 3.17 18.38
CA GLY A 384 -21.24 3.53 17.31
C GLY A 384 -20.59 3.64 15.92
N GLU A 385 -19.31 3.28 15.77
CA GLU A 385 -18.55 3.34 14.50
C GLU A 385 -18.88 2.15 13.56
N ALA A 386 -20.16 2.01 13.18
CA ALA A 386 -20.65 0.90 12.36
C ALA A 386 -20.08 0.84 10.93
N HIS A 387 -19.46 1.93 10.45
CA HIS A 387 -18.97 2.05 9.07
C HIS A 387 -17.85 1.04 8.72
N SER A 388 -16.97 0.71 9.67
CA SER A 388 -15.87 -0.24 9.41
C SER A 388 -16.37 -1.69 9.27
N LEU A 389 -17.40 -2.06 10.04
CA LEU A 389 -18.04 -3.38 10.01
C LEU A 389 -18.87 -3.62 8.74
N ALA A 390 -19.63 -2.60 8.31
CA ALA A 390 -20.48 -2.69 7.12
C ALA A 390 -19.66 -3.04 5.86
N SER A 391 -18.42 -2.53 5.77
CA SER A 391 -17.51 -2.84 4.64
C SER A 391 -17.08 -4.32 4.57
N ARG A 392 -17.25 -5.06 5.67
CA ARG A 392 -16.92 -6.48 5.82
C ARG A 392 -18.15 -7.39 5.83
N GLY A 393 -19.35 -6.80 5.79
CA GLY A 393 -20.63 -7.51 5.83
C GLY A 393 -21.07 -7.98 7.23
N TYR A 394 -20.33 -7.63 8.29
CA TYR A 394 -20.70 -8.00 9.67
C TYR A 394 -21.63 -6.97 10.30
N ARG A 395 -22.45 -7.44 11.24
CA ARG A 395 -23.34 -6.66 12.10
C ARG A 395 -22.92 -6.80 13.56
N VAL A 396 -23.30 -5.84 14.39
CA VAL A 396 -23.05 -5.90 15.84
C VAL A 396 -23.71 -7.14 16.47
N GLU A 397 -24.85 -7.55 15.91
CA GLU A 397 -25.62 -8.76 16.27
C GLU A 397 -24.83 -10.07 16.07
N ASP A 398 -23.77 -10.08 15.26
CA ASP A 398 -22.96 -11.28 14.98
C ASP A 398 -21.95 -11.59 16.11
N ALA A 399 -21.90 -10.78 17.17
CA ALA A 399 -20.96 -10.97 18.28
C ALA A 399 -21.05 -12.38 18.91
N PRO A 400 -22.24 -12.94 19.23
CA PRO A 400 -22.35 -14.28 19.81
C PRO A 400 -21.90 -15.38 18.85
N LEU A 401 -22.15 -15.21 17.55
CA LEU A 401 -21.74 -16.16 16.51
C LEU A 401 -20.21 -16.20 16.39
N THR A 402 -19.58 -15.03 16.25
CA THR A 402 -18.11 -14.94 16.15
C THR A 402 -17.40 -15.44 17.41
N LEU A 403 -17.96 -15.19 18.59
CA LEU A 403 -17.45 -15.73 19.86
C LEU A 403 -17.50 -17.26 19.88
N THR A 404 -18.68 -17.84 19.60
CA THR A 404 -18.90 -19.29 19.65
C THR A 404 -18.04 -20.01 18.61
N LEU A 405 -18.06 -19.54 17.36
CA LEU A 405 -17.31 -20.14 16.27
C LEU A 405 -15.80 -20.07 16.51
N GLY A 406 -15.31 -18.94 17.02
CA GLY A 406 -13.91 -18.75 17.26
C GLY A 406 -13.37 -19.56 18.44
N ILE A 407 -14.11 -19.67 19.56
CA ILE A 407 -13.77 -20.56 20.68
C ILE A 407 -13.85 -22.03 20.26
N ALA A 408 -14.89 -22.43 19.53
CA ALA A 408 -15.01 -23.80 19.03
C ALA A 408 -13.81 -24.16 18.13
N SER A 409 -13.38 -23.23 17.27
CA SER A 409 -12.19 -23.40 16.42
C SER A 409 -10.89 -23.46 17.24
N ALA A 410 -10.78 -22.71 18.33
CA ALA A 410 -9.65 -22.79 19.25
C ALA A 410 -9.55 -24.17 19.89
N VAL A 411 -10.67 -24.68 20.43
CA VAL A 411 -10.74 -26.02 21.03
C VAL A 411 -10.46 -27.11 20.00
N ALA A 412 -11.04 -27.01 18.79
CA ALA A 412 -10.75 -27.92 17.69
C ALA A 412 -9.25 -27.93 17.34
N SER A 413 -8.60 -26.77 17.28
CA SER A 413 -7.14 -26.70 17.05
C SER A 413 -6.35 -27.43 18.15
N LEU A 414 -6.76 -27.35 19.42
CA LEU A 414 -6.09 -28.06 20.51
C LEU A 414 -6.23 -29.58 20.38
N VAL A 415 -7.43 -30.07 20.03
CA VAL A 415 -7.67 -31.50 19.79
C VAL A 415 -6.82 -31.98 18.61
N VAL A 416 -6.79 -31.21 17.52
CA VAL A 416 -5.98 -31.55 16.34
C VAL A 416 -4.49 -31.48 16.64
N LEU A 417 -4.03 -30.58 17.51
CA LEU A 417 -2.64 -30.55 17.98
C LEU A 417 -2.28 -31.82 18.77
N VAL A 418 -3.20 -32.33 19.59
CA VAL A 418 -3.00 -33.61 20.28
C VAL A 418 -2.89 -34.75 19.28
N LEU A 419 -3.74 -34.78 18.25
CA LEU A 419 -3.64 -35.77 17.17
C LEU A 419 -2.33 -35.65 16.39
N PHE A 420 -1.88 -34.43 16.10
CA PHE A 420 -0.57 -34.18 15.48
C PHE A 420 0.56 -34.77 16.32
N ILE A 421 0.54 -34.52 17.64
CA ILE A 421 1.55 -35.09 18.53
C ILE A 421 1.49 -36.62 18.48
N ILE A 422 0.31 -37.22 18.65
CA ILE A 422 0.15 -38.68 18.75
C ILE A 422 0.49 -39.41 17.44
N GLU A 423 0.01 -38.90 16.31
CA GLU A 423 0.08 -39.61 15.02
C GLU A 423 1.33 -39.26 14.21
N GLU A 424 1.89 -38.05 14.37
CA GLU A 424 3.00 -37.57 13.54
C GLU A 424 4.29 -37.30 14.34
N MET A 425 4.22 -36.90 15.62
CA MET A 425 5.44 -36.62 16.42
C MET A 425 5.90 -37.81 17.27
N LEU A 426 5.01 -38.50 17.99
CA LEU A 426 5.36 -39.62 18.88
C LEU A 426 5.94 -40.84 18.13
N PRO A 427 5.43 -41.26 16.96
CA PRO A 427 5.95 -42.44 16.27
C PRO A 427 7.33 -42.21 15.66
N ALA A 428 7.74 -40.95 15.51
CA ALA A 428 9.06 -40.60 15.04
C ALA A 428 10.09 -40.95 16.14
N SER A 429 11.08 -41.78 15.83
CA SER A 429 12.19 -42.13 16.73
C SER A 429 13.18 -40.97 16.96
N LEU A 430 12.68 -39.73 16.86
CA LEU A 430 13.44 -38.48 16.87
C LEU A 430 13.46 -37.80 18.24
N TYR A 431 12.62 -38.27 19.18
CA TYR A 431 12.47 -37.67 20.52
C TYR A 431 12.90 -38.64 21.61
N SER A 432 13.80 -38.21 22.51
CA SER A 432 14.21 -38.99 23.68
C SER A 432 13.14 -39.03 24.78
N HIS A 433 12.38 -37.94 24.95
CA HIS A 433 11.34 -37.80 25.97
C HIS A 433 10.00 -37.31 25.37
N PRO A 434 9.38 -38.09 24.47
CA PRO A 434 8.24 -37.64 23.68
C PRO A 434 6.99 -37.30 24.53
N GLN A 435 6.89 -37.85 25.75
CA GLN A 435 5.84 -37.54 26.73
C GLN A 435 5.75 -36.03 27.07
N LEU A 436 6.87 -35.30 27.00
CA LEU A 436 6.92 -33.87 27.32
C LEU A 436 6.19 -33.00 26.29
N LEU A 437 6.02 -33.49 25.06
CA LEU A 437 5.25 -32.82 24.01
C LEU A 437 3.78 -32.63 24.41
N ALA A 438 3.24 -33.52 25.26
CA ALA A 438 1.86 -33.42 25.77
C ALA A 438 1.62 -32.16 26.64
N GLY A 439 2.68 -31.49 27.11
CA GLY A 439 2.55 -30.19 27.77
C GLY A 439 2.20 -29.04 26.83
N MET A 440 2.50 -29.15 25.52
CA MET A 440 2.28 -28.05 24.56
C MET A 440 0.80 -27.69 24.39
N PRO A 441 -0.14 -28.64 24.19
CA PRO A 441 -1.56 -28.33 24.11
C PRO A 441 -2.09 -27.66 25.38
N LEU A 442 -1.60 -28.05 26.57
CA LEU A 442 -2.00 -27.42 27.83
C LEU A 442 -1.58 -25.96 27.88
N VAL A 443 -0.31 -25.66 27.59
CA VAL A 443 0.19 -24.28 27.58
C VAL A 443 -0.52 -23.44 26.51
N LEU A 444 -0.74 -24.02 25.33
CA LEU A 444 -1.46 -23.36 24.25
C LEU A 444 -2.94 -23.11 24.60
N SER A 445 -3.58 -24.00 25.38
CA SER A 445 -4.96 -23.80 25.85
C SER A 445 -5.09 -22.60 26.79
N ILE A 446 -4.12 -22.40 27.69
CA ILE A 446 -4.04 -21.22 28.57
C ILE A 446 -3.88 -19.96 27.72
N TRP A 447 -3.00 -20.01 26.73
CA TRP A 447 -2.78 -18.87 25.84
C TRP A 447 -4.02 -18.52 25.00
N LEU A 448 -4.65 -19.50 24.35
CA LEU A 448 -5.87 -19.30 23.56
C LEU A 448 -7.04 -18.81 24.43
N GLY A 449 -7.22 -19.38 25.62
CA GLY A 449 -8.23 -18.92 26.58
C GLY A 449 -8.00 -17.46 26.99
N ARG A 450 -6.74 -17.06 27.21
CA ARG A 450 -6.38 -15.66 27.50
C ARG A 450 -6.66 -14.74 26.33
N ILE A 451 -6.32 -15.13 25.10
CA ILE A 451 -6.59 -14.35 23.88
C ILE A 451 -8.09 -14.08 23.75
N TRP A 452 -8.92 -15.11 23.89
CA TRP A 452 -10.38 -14.98 23.83
C TRP A 452 -10.96 -14.16 24.98
N LEU A 453 -10.42 -14.29 26.20
CA LEU A 453 -10.83 -13.47 27.34
C LEU A 453 -10.54 -11.98 27.11
N LEU A 454 -9.34 -11.65 26.62
CA LEU A 454 -8.95 -10.26 26.33
C LEU A 454 -9.75 -9.68 25.16
N ALA A 455 -9.99 -10.48 24.13
CA ALA A 455 -10.78 -10.09 22.98
C ALA A 455 -12.23 -9.78 23.36
N HIS A 456 -12.86 -10.64 24.15
CA HIS A 456 -14.22 -10.44 24.62
C HIS A 456 -14.35 -9.20 25.52
N ARG A 457 -13.31 -8.88 26.30
CA ARG A 457 -13.24 -7.65 27.10
C ARG A 457 -12.92 -6.39 26.30
N GLY A 458 -12.67 -6.50 24.99
CA GLY A 458 -12.29 -5.35 24.15
C GLY A 458 -10.89 -4.80 24.44
N HIS A 459 -10.03 -5.55 25.13
CA HIS A 459 -8.67 -5.10 25.50
C HIS A 459 -7.62 -5.45 24.44
N MET A 460 -8.01 -6.14 23.36
CA MET A 460 -7.11 -6.55 22.30
C MET A 460 -7.28 -5.63 21.07
N ASN A 461 -6.35 -4.68 20.94
CA ASN A 461 -6.34 -3.70 19.85
C ASN A 461 -5.41 -4.09 18.67
N ASP A 462 -4.47 -4.98 18.93
CA ASP A 462 -3.48 -5.43 17.97
C ASP A 462 -3.92 -6.73 17.28
N ASP A 463 -3.34 -6.99 16.10
CA ASP A 463 -3.42 -8.29 15.44
C ASP A 463 -2.90 -9.41 16.38
N PRO A 464 -3.61 -10.54 16.54
CA PRO A 464 -3.25 -11.55 17.55
C PRO A 464 -1.80 -12.07 17.44
N VAL A 465 -1.25 -12.15 16.22
CA VAL A 465 0.14 -12.55 16.00
C VAL A 465 1.10 -11.46 16.47
N SER A 466 0.79 -10.18 16.19
CA SER A 466 1.58 -9.05 16.70
C SER A 466 1.50 -8.96 18.22
N PHE A 467 0.33 -9.24 18.80
CA PHE A 467 0.13 -9.30 20.24
C PHE A 467 1.00 -10.39 20.87
N ALA A 468 1.03 -11.59 20.29
CA ALA A 468 1.85 -12.71 20.76
C ALA A 468 3.34 -12.36 20.88
N LEU A 469 3.85 -11.53 19.97
CA LEU A 469 5.26 -11.12 19.92
C LEU A 469 5.63 -9.98 20.87
N ARG A 470 4.65 -9.26 21.43
CA ARG A 470 4.88 -8.09 22.29
C ARG A 470 4.47 -8.33 23.75
N ASP A 471 3.46 -9.14 23.95
CA ASP A 471 2.90 -9.41 25.27
C ASP A 471 3.81 -10.36 26.07
N ARG A 472 4.25 -9.90 27.25
CA ARG A 472 5.21 -10.64 28.09
C ARG A 472 4.72 -12.02 28.51
N ILE A 473 3.42 -12.15 28.81
CA ILE A 473 2.82 -13.44 29.19
C ILE A 473 2.81 -14.39 27.98
N SER A 474 2.45 -13.89 26.80
CA SER A 474 2.52 -14.66 25.55
C SER A 474 3.94 -15.14 25.25
N LEU A 475 4.95 -14.27 25.41
CA LEU A 475 6.36 -14.64 25.25
C LEU A 475 6.81 -15.69 26.29
N ALA A 476 6.38 -15.56 27.55
CA ALA A 476 6.69 -16.54 28.59
C ALA A 476 6.06 -17.91 28.29
N LEU A 477 4.78 -17.96 27.91
CA LEU A 477 4.09 -19.20 27.52
C LEU A 477 4.72 -19.82 26.27
N GLY A 478 5.08 -19.01 25.27
CA GLY A 478 5.83 -19.46 24.09
C GLY A 478 7.21 -20.03 24.45
N GLY A 479 7.91 -19.41 25.42
CA GLY A 479 9.16 -19.93 25.97
C GLY A 479 8.99 -21.28 26.66
N ILE A 480 7.90 -21.50 27.39
CA ILE A 480 7.58 -22.81 27.99
C ILE A 480 7.34 -23.86 26.90
N VAL A 481 6.56 -23.54 25.86
CA VAL A 481 6.35 -24.46 24.71
C VAL A 481 7.69 -24.82 24.06
N PHE A 482 8.57 -23.85 23.85
CA PHE A 482 9.89 -24.07 23.28
C PHE A 482 10.79 -24.91 24.20
N ALA A 483 10.76 -24.69 25.52
CA ALA A 483 11.50 -25.50 26.48
C ALA A 483 11.00 -26.95 26.53
N LEU A 484 9.68 -27.16 26.46
CA LEU A 484 9.09 -28.50 26.36
C LEU A 484 9.52 -29.22 25.07
N PHE A 485 9.57 -28.50 23.94
CA PHE A 485 10.07 -29.04 22.67
C PHE A 485 11.54 -29.48 22.80
N LEU A 486 12.41 -28.59 23.31
CA LEU A 486 13.83 -28.90 23.47
C LEU A 486 14.10 -30.04 24.45
N ALA A 487 13.31 -30.14 25.52
CA ALA A 487 13.45 -31.22 26.49
C ALA A 487 12.92 -32.57 25.97
N ALA A 488 12.06 -32.55 24.94
CA ALA A 488 11.54 -33.76 24.31
C ALA A 488 12.54 -34.39 23.32
N LEU A 489 13.38 -33.57 22.67
CA LEU A 489 14.53 -34.02 21.85
C LEU A 489 15.47 -34.87 22.73
#